data_AF-A0A5C9BII8-F1
#
_entry.id   AF-A0A5C9BII8-F1
#
_cell.length_a   1.000
_cell.length_b   1.000
_cell.length_c   1.000
_cell.angle_alpha   90.00
_cell.angle_beta   90.00
_cell.angle_gamma   90.00
#
_symmetry.space_group_name_H-M   'P 1'
#
loop_
_entity.id
_entity.type
_entity.pdbx_description
1 polymer ?
#
loop_
_entity_poly.entity_id
_entity_poly.type
_entity_poly.pdbx_seq_one_letter_code
_entity_poly.pdbx_strand_id
1 'polypeptide(L)'
;MSNEFSYSGYSGSCETSIEDGCLHGRILFIDDLVTYEGNTISELKTSFEAAVDRYVAYCAQTGKPANKPYSGNFNVRVNPNIHKAAAQRAQRDGVSLNQFIGRALEKEVNQTDQTEVMHHKVTVNHVVTHKQETIEVPYVTKESPWLQNPGKPRLKVVQAQH
;
A
#
# COMPACT_ATOMS: atom_id res chain seq x y z
N MET A 1 -7.08 13.86 -6.61
CA MET A 1 -6.82 14.78 -7.74
C MET A 1 -6.37 16.09 -7.14
N SER A 2 -5.16 16.55 -7.44
CA SER A 2 -4.62 17.80 -6.85
C SER A 2 -5.17 19.00 -7.62
N ASN A 3 -5.82 19.93 -6.91
CA ASN A 3 -6.32 21.20 -7.46
C ASN A 3 -5.26 22.28 -7.30
N GLU A 4 -4.14 22.13 -8.01
CA GLU A 4 -2.98 23.02 -7.88
C GLU A 4 -2.56 23.60 -9.25
N PHE A 5 -2.17 24.87 -9.26
CA PHE A 5 -1.52 25.51 -10.41
C PHE A 5 0.00 25.45 -10.27
N SER A 6 0.70 25.49 -11.41
CA SER A 6 2.16 25.54 -11.46
C SER A 6 2.63 26.60 -12.46
N TYR A 7 3.50 27.51 -12.02
CA TYR A 7 4.08 28.57 -12.86
C TYR A 7 5.44 29.02 -12.33
N SER A 8 6.46 29.13 -13.20
CA SER A 8 7.82 29.59 -12.86
C SER A 8 8.46 28.83 -11.68
N GLY A 9 8.11 27.56 -11.50
CA GLY A 9 8.56 26.73 -10.39
C GLY A 9 7.79 26.94 -9.08
N TYR A 10 6.76 27.80 -9.04
CA TYR A 10 5.85 27.98 -7.91
C TYR A 10 4.59 27.13 -8.08
N SER A 11 4.02 26.72 -6.95
CA SER A 11 2.72 26.03 -6.89
C SER A 11 1.68 26.94 -6.25
N GLY A 12 0.42 26.83 -6.65
CA GLY A 12 -0.68 27.63 -6.11
C GLY A 12 -1.91 26.80 -5.80
N SER A 13 -2.62 27.10 -4.71
CA SER A 13 -3.90 26.45 -4.39
C SER A 13 -5.06 26.98 -5.24
N CYS A 14 -6.10 26.17 -5.35
CA CYS A 14 -7.38 26.58 -5.91
C CYS A 14 -8.50 26.13 -4.96
N GLU A 15 -9.14 27.10 -4.32
CA GLU A 15 -10.18 26.92 -3.31
C GLU A 15 -11.39 27.79 -3.65
N THR A 16 -12.58 27.38 -3.23
CA THR A 16 -13.83 28.14 -3.44
C THR A 16 -14.16 28.94 -2.19
N SER A 17 -14.27 30.28 -2.29
CA SER A 17 -14.82 31.12 -1.22
C SER A 17 -16.34 31.21 -1.38
N ILE A 18 -17.08 30.63 -0.43
CA ILE A 18 -18.54 30.69 -0.42
C ILE A 18 -19.04 32.06 0.06
N GLU A 19 -18.27 32.73 0.93
CA GLU A 19 -18.64 34.03 1.49
C GLU A 19 -18.55 35.14 0.43
N ASP A 20 -17.46 35.14 -0.35
CA ASP A 20 -17.21 36.17 -1.38
C ASP A 20 -17.76 35.77 -2.76
N GLY A 21 -18.23 34.53 -2.91
CA GLY A 21 -18.76 34.02 -4.17
C GLY A 21 -17.73 33.89 -5.29
N CYS A 22 -16.44 33.78 -4.96
CA CYS A 22 -15.34 33.72 -5.90
C CYS A 22 -14.41 32.52 -5.66
N LEU A 23 -13.47 32.29 -6.58
CA LEU A 23 -12.36 31.39 -6.33
C LEU A 23 -11.21 32.17 -5.70
N HIS A 24 -10.55 31.53 -4.75
CA HIS A 24 -9.41 32.06 -4.04
C HIS A 24 -8.25 31.05 -4.09
N GLY A 25 -7.03 31.54 -4.06
CA GLY A 25 -5.85 30.71 -3.94
C GLY A 25 -4.69 31.46 -3.31
N ARG A 26 -3.67 30.70 -2.92
CA ARG A 26 -2.41 31.25 -2.42
C ARG A 26 -1.22 30.52 -3.02
N ILE A 27 -0.10 31.23 -3.12
CA ILE A 27 1.17 30.59 -3.47
C ILE A 27 1.56 29.64 -2.33
N LEU A 28 1.86 28.41 -2.70
CA LEU A 28 2.24 27.33 -1.78
C LEU A 28 3.75 27.24 -1.66
N PHE A 29 4.20 26.71 -0.52
CA PHE A 29 5.61 26.37 -0.26
C PHE A 29 6.57 27.58 -0.27
N ILE A 30 6.05 28.77 0.05
CA ILE A 30 6.82 29.98 0.35
C ILE A 30 6.57 30.43 1.79
N ASP A 31 7.48 31.21 2.37
CA ASP A 31 7.34 31.74 3.74
C ASP A 31 6.33 32.90 3.82
N ASP A 32 6.17 33.66 2.74
CA ASP A 32 5.25 34.81 2.69
C ASP A 32 3.83 34.38 2.32
N LEU A 33 2.82 35.10 2.83
CA LEU A 33 1.44 34.89 2.41
C LEU A 33 1.16 35.75 1.17
N VAL A 34 1.06 35.11 0.01
CA VAL A 34 0.65 35.74 -1.25
C VAL A 34 -0.64 35.08 -1.75
N THR A 35 -1.73 35.83 -1.74
CA THR A 35 -3.06 35.39 -2.17
C THR A 35 -3.45 35.98 -3.52
N TYR A 36 -4.40 35.33 -4.19
CA TYR A 36 -4.99 35.76 -5.44
C TYR A 36 -6.43 35.24 -5.55
N GLU A 37 -7.22 35.88 -6.40
CA GLU A 37 -8.64 35.59 -6.57
C GLU A 37 -9.05 35.67 -8.04
N GLY A 38 -10.20 35.08 -8.36
CA GLY A 38 -10.79 35.12 -9.69
C GLY A 38 -12.20 34.55 -9.71
N ASN A 39 -13.03 34.97 -10.67
CA ASN A 39 -14.41 34.49 -10.77
C ASN A 39 -14.51 33.19 -11.58
N THR A 40 -13.48 32.91 -12.37
CA THR A 40 -13.36 31.69 -13.18
C THR A 40 -11.99 31.05 -12.95
N ILE A 41 -11.86 29.76 -13.27
CA ILE A 41 -10.59 29.03 -13.17
C ILE A 41 -9.52 29.71 -14.05
N SER A 42 -9.90 30.22 -15.23
CA SER A 42 -9.00 30.92 -16.14
C SER A 42 -8.51 32.24 -15.55
N GLU A 43 -9.41 33.04 -14.98
CA GLU A 43 -9.05 34.28 -14.28
C GLU A 43 -8.14 34.00 -13.09
N LEU A 44 -8.49 33.00 -12.27
CA LEU A 44 -7.70 32.60 -11.12
C LEU A 44 -6.28 32.18 -11.51
N LYS A 45 -6.12 31.45 -12.62
CA LYS A 45 -4.81 31.09 -13.16
C LYS A 45 -4.00 32.32 -13.58
N THR A 46 -4.62 33.26 -14.30
CA THR A 46 -3.94 34.51 -14.69
C THR A 46 -3.56 35.35 -13.45
N SER A 47 -4.45 35.43 -12.46
CA SER A 47 -4.17 36.09 -11.18
C SER A 47 -3.03 35.41 -10.42
N PHE A 48 -2.94 34.08 -10.46
CA PHE A 48 -1.83 33.32 -9.90
C PHE A 48 -0.49 33.65 -10.57
N GLU A 49 -0.42 33.61 -11.91
CA GLU A 49 0.82 33.94 -12.65
C GLU A 49 1.27 35.37 -12.33
N ALA A 50 0.34 36.33 -12.33
CA ALA A 50 0.62 37.72 -11.97
C ALA A 50 1.05 37.89 -10.50
N ALA A 51 0.49 37.11 -9.57
CA ALA A 51 0.88 37.12 -8.17
C ALA A 51 2.31 36.58 -7.99
N VAL A 52 2.69 35.53 -8.72
CA VAL A 52 4.07 34.99 -8.73
C VAL A 52 5.05 36.02 -9.26
N ASP A 53 4.75 36.65 -10.41
CA ASP A 53 5.63 37.68 -10.99
C ASP A 53 5.81 38.87 -10.04
N ARG A 54 4.71 39.32 -9.41
CA ARG A 54 4.74 40.39 -8.41
C ARG A 54 5.58 40.00 -7.20
N TYR A 55 5.44 38.77 -6.72
CA TYR A 55 6.19 38.25 -5.58
C TYR A 55 7.70 38.22 -5.86
N VAL A 56 8.10 37.68 -7.02
CA VAL A 56 9.51 37.61 -7.44
C VAL A 56 10.08 39.01 -7.61
N ALA A 57 9.34 39.93 -8.24
CA ALA A 57 9.76 41.31 -8.41
C ALA A 57 9.90 42.05 -7.06
N TYR A 58 9.01 41.79 -6.10
CA TYR A 58 9.08 42.36 -4.76
C TYR A 58 10.29 41.84 -3.98
N CYS A 59 10.58 40.55 -4.06
CA CYS A 59 11.76 39.95 -3.45
C CYS A 59 13.05 40.56 -4.02
N ALA A 60 13.14 40.70 -5.35
CA ALA A 60 14.28 41.33 -6.01
C ALA A 60 14.50 42.78 -5.57
N GLN A 61 13.41 43.56 -5.42
CA GLN A 61 13.49 44.96 -4.97
C GLN A 61 13.90 45.10 -3.50
N THR A 62 13.49 44.16 -2.64
CA THR A 62 13.76 44.21 -1.20
C THR A 62 15.07 43.52 -0.81
N GLY A 63 15.81 42.97 -1.78
CA GLY A 63 17.02 42.19 -1.54
C GLY A 63 16.76 40.87 -0.80
N LYS A 64 15.49 40.45 -0.70
CA LYS A 64 15.11 39.18 -0.10
C LYS A 64 15.20 38.09 -1.16
N PRO A 65 15.74 36.90 -0.82
CA PRO A 65 15.67 35.78 -1.74
C PRO A 65 14.20 35.41 -1.95
N ALA A 66 13.73 35.41 -3.20
CA ALA A 66 12.46 34.78 -3.53
C ALA A 66 12.63 33.29 -3.21
N ASN A 67 11.95 32.82 -2.17
CA ASN A 67 12.03 31.42 -1.77
C ASN A 67 11.45 30.59 -2.90
N LYS A 68 12.32 30.07 -3.77
CA LYS A 68 11.91 29.05 -4.72
C LYS A 68 11.47 27.84 -3.91
N PRO A 69 10.23 27.38 -4.08
CA PRO A 69 9.86 26.13 -3.45
C PRO A 69 10.76 25.05 -4.06
N TYR A 70 11.23 24.14 -3.20
CA TYR A 70 12.07 23.00 -3.60
C TYR A 70 13.51 23.34 -4.01
N SER A 71 14.24 24.09 -3.18
CA SER A 71 15.69 24.34 -3.37
C SER A 71 16.58 23.09 -3.35
N GLY A 72 16.03 21.92 -2.99
CA GLY A 72 16.76 20.66 -2.81
C GLY A 72 17.62 20.62 -1.54
N ASN A 73 17.72 21.73 -0.81
CA ASN A 73 18.43 21.77 0.47
C ASN A 73 17.48 21.33 1.59
N PHE A 74 17.74 20.16 2.16
CA PHE A 74 16.87 19.53 3.16
C PHE A 74 17.68 19.23 4.42
N ASN A 75 17.63 20.14 5.40
CA ASN A 75 18.32 19.96 6.68
C ASN A 75 17.40 19.23 7.66
N VAL A 76 17.77 17.99 8.03
CA VAL A 76 16.97 17.14 8.90
C VAL A 76 17.70 16.72 10.15
N ARG A 77 16.99 16.74 11.27
CA ARG A 77 17.42 16.09 12.50
C ARG A 77 16.82 14.69 12.55
N VAL A 78 17.68 13.70 12.69
CA VAL A 78 17.29 12.29 12.82
C VAL A 78 17.83 11.73 14.13
N ASN A 79 17.21 10.66 14.62
CA ASN A 79 17.70 9.95 15.80
C ASN A 79 19.15 9.49 15.57
N PRO A 80 20.08 9.66 16.54
CA PRO A 80 21.48 9.26 16.39
C PRO A 80 21.68 7.81 15.95
N ASN A 81 20.82 6.89 16.39
CA ASN A 81 20.89 5.48 16.01
C ASN A 81 20.53 5.28 14.53
N ILE A 82 19.54 6.02 14.02
CA ILE A 82 19.16 5.99 12.61
C ILE A 82 20.26 6.62 11.75
N HIS A 83 20.83 7.76 12.18
CA HIS A 83 21.96 8.37 11.51
C HIS A 83 23.13 7.39 11.36
N LYS A 84 23.49 6.69 12.45
CA LYS A 84 24.54 5.68 12.44
C LYS A 84 24.23 4.53 11.47
N ALA A 85 23.02 3.99 11.52
CA ALA A 85 22.60 2.90 10.64
C ALA A 85 22.60 3.32 9.16
N ALA A 86 22.10 4.53 8.85
CA ALA A 86 22.09 5.08 7.50
C ALA A 86 23.52 5.31 6.98
N ALA A 87 24.42 5.86 7.79
CA ALA A 87 25.82 6.07 7.41
C ALA A 87 26.55 4.75 7.13
N GLN A 88 26.36 3.74 7.99
CA GLN A 88 26.92 2.41 7.78
C GLN A 88 26.38 1.74 6.52
N ARG A 89 25.08 1.90 6.25
CA ARG A 89 24.45 1.35 5.05
C ARG A 89 24.96 2.04 3.78
N ALA A 90 25.00 3.36 3.78
CA ALA A 90 25.54 4.14 2.67
C ALA A 90 26.98 3.74 2.34
N GLN A 91 27.82 3.53 3.37
CA GLN A 91 29.19 3.05 3.20
C GLN A 91 29.26 1.66 2.56
N ARG A 92 28.43 0.71 3.00
CA ARG A 92 28.37 -0.64 2.41
C ARG A 92 27.91 -0.61 0.95
N ASP A 93 26.99 0.28 0.64
CA ASP A 93 26.42 0.45 -0.70
C ASP A 93 27.32 1.32 -1.62
N GLY A 94 28.44 1.85 -1.10
CA GLY A 94 29.41 2.66 -1.86
C GLY A 94 28.89 4.04 -2.26
N VAL A 95 27.90 4.58 -1.54
CA VAL A 95 27.26 5.86 -1.84
C VAL A 95 27.42 6.87 -0.70
N SER A 96 27.24 8.15 -0.99
CA SER A 96 27.20 9.17 0.08
C SER A 96 25.93 9.03 0.92
N LEU A 97 25.99 9.49 2.18
CA LEU A 97 24.82 9.50 3.06
C LEU A 97 23.66 10.30 2.45
N ASN A 98 23.94 11.44 1.83
CA ASN A 98 22.93 12.26 1.16
C ASN A 98 22.27 11.50 0.00
N GLN A 99 23.05 10.75 -0.79
CA GLN A 99 22.50 9.94 -1.88
C GLN A 99 21.66 8.78 -1.35
N PHE A 100 22.08 8.14 -0.25
CA PHE A 100 21.28 7.10 0.41
C PHE A 100 19.95 7.65 0.92
N ILE A 101 19.96 8.82 1.58
CA ILE A 101 18.75 9.49 2.05
C ILE A 101 17.86 9.91 0.86
N GLY A 102 18.45 10.45 -0.21
CA GLY A 102 17.72 10.82 -1.43
C GLY A 102 16.97 9.63 -2.04
N ARG A 103 17.64 8.48 -2.17
CA ARG A 103 17.00 7.23 -2.63
C ARG A 103 15.87 6.77 -1.72
N ALA A 104 16.03 6.90 -0.40
CA ALA A 104 14.97 6.57 0.54
C ALA A 104 13.75 7.50 0.34
N LEU A 105 13.97 8.81 0.20
CA LEU A 105 12.91 9.77 -0.08
C LEU A 105 12.22 9.49 -1.43
N GLU A 106 12.98 9.22 -2.49
CA GLU A 106 12.42 8.84 -3.80
C GLU A 106 11.55 7.59 -3.70
N LYS A 107 11.98 6.60 -2.93
CA LYS A 107 11.20 5.37 -2.74
C LYS A 107 9.86 5.67 -2.06
N GLU A 108 9.86 6.44 -0.97
CA GLU A 108 8.64 6.76 -0.22
C GLU A 108 7.69 7.66 -1.03
N VAL A 109 8.22 8.64 -1.76
CA VAL A 109 7.39 9.53 -2.61
C VAL A 109 6.77 8.76 -3.78
N ASN A 110 7.49 7.80 -4.36
CA ASN A 110 7.00 7.01 -5.49
C ASN A 110 6.26 5.73 -5.07
N GLN A 111 6.11 5.47 -3.76
CA GLN A 111 5.22 4.41 -3.27
C GLN A 111 3.78 4.88 -3.42
N THR A 112 3.16 4.53 -4.56
CA THR A 112 1.71 4.57 -4.69
C THR A 112 1.12 3.63 -3.64
N ASP A 113 0.19 4.13 -2.82
CA ASP A 113 -0.62 3.33 -1.90
C ASP A 113 -1.11 2.06 -2.61
N GLN A 114 -0.40 0.95 -2.42
CA GLN A 114 -0.95 -0.35 -2.76
C GLN A 114 -1.97 -0.62 -1.66
N THR A 115 -3.24 -0.32 -1.96
CA THR A 115 -4.35 -1.00 -1.30
C THR A 115 -4.13 -2.49 -1.53
N GLU A 116 -3.51 -3.15 -0.56
CA GLU A 116 -3.46 -4.61 -0.49
C GLU A 116 -4.92 -5.08 -0.35
N VAL A 117 -5.57 -5.36 -1.47
CA VAL A 117 -6.86 -6.04 -1.47
C VAL A 117 -6.57 -7.44 -0.93
N MET A 118 -6.81 -7.67 0.36
CA MET A 118 -6.77 -9.01 0.97
C MET A 118 -7.76 -9.91 0.23
N HIS A 119 -7.29 -10.66 -0.76
CA HIS A 119 -8.04 -11.79 -1.32
C HIS A 119 -8.13 -12.87 -0.24
N HIS A 120 -9.23 -12.88 0.51
CA HIS A 120 -9.52 -13.93 1.47
C HIS A 120 -9.77 -15.24 0.70
N LYS A 121 -8.79 -16.15 0.71
CA LYS A 121 -8.91 -17.46 0.06
C LYS A 121 -9.78 -18.37 0.94
N VAL A 122 -11.08 -18.41 0.69
CA VAL A 122 -12.00 -19.35 1.36
C VAL A 122 -11.86 -20.72 0.72
N THR A 123 -11.43 -21.72 1.49
CA THR A 123 -11.41 -23.13 1.08
C THR A 123 -12.62 -23.83 1.68
N VAL A 124 -13.56 -24.28 0.85
CA VAL A 124 -14.73 -25.06 1.30
C VAL A 124 -14.38 -26.55 1.23
N ASN A 125 -14.27 -27.21 2.38
CA ASN A 125 -14.10 -28.66 2.44
C ASN A 125 -15.48 -29.32 2.34
N HIS A 126 -15.78 -29.94 1.19
CA HIS A 126 -17.02 -30.69 1.01
C HIS A 126 -16.85 -32.09 1.61
N VAL A 127 -17.54 -32.39 2.72
CA VAL A 127 -17.58 -33.74 3.30
C VAL A 127 -18.81 -34.45 2.75
N VAL A 128 -18.60 -35.41 1.85
CA VAL A 128 -19.69 -36.26 1.34
C VAL A 128 -19.84 -37.47 2.26
N THR A 129 -20.96 -37.56 2.97
CA THR A 129 -21.28 -38.71 3.82
C THR A 129 -22.07 -39.73 3.01
N HIS A 130 -21.44 -40.85 2.66
CA HIS A 130 -22.15 -41.99 2.08
C HIS A 130 -22.76 -42.84 3.20
N LYS A 131 -24.08 -43.07 3.16
CA LYS A 131 -24.74 -44.06 4.02
C LYS A 131 -24.41 -45.46 3.48
N GLN A 132 -23.68 -46.25 4.26
CA GLN A 132 -23.51 -47.68 3.98
C GLN A 132 -24.62 -48.45 4.67
N GLU A 133 -25.40 -49.20 3.90
CA GLU A 133 -26.42 -50.10 4.42
C GLU A 133 -25.80 -51.50 4.51
N THR A 134 -25.89 -52.12 5.70
CA THR A 134 -25.33 -53.46 5.94
C THR A 134 -26.42 -54.49 5.67
N ILE A 135 -26.17 -55.41 4.73
CA ILE A 135 -27.07 -56.52 4.45
C ILE A 135 -26.56 -57.73 5.24
N GLU A 136 -27.36 -58.24 6.18
CA GLU A 136 -27.07 -59.49 6.86
C GLU A 136 -27.42 -60.68 5.96
N VAL A 137 -26.40 -61.47 5.62
CA VAL A 137 -26.57 -62.72 4.87
C VAL A 137 -26.62 -63.89 5.85
N PRO A 138 -27.74 -64.63 5.95
CA PRO A 138 -27.83 -65.76 6.87
C PRO A 138 -26.93 -66.90 6.39
N TYR A 139 -26.22 -67.52 7.33
CA TYR A 139 -25.29 -68.61 7.07
C TYR A 139 -25.59 -69.83 7.95
N VAL A 140 -25.53 -71.04 7.38
CA VAL A 140 -25.73 -72.31 8.12
C VAL A 140 -24.41 -73.05 8.30
N THR A 141 -23.95 -73.18 9.54
CA THR A 141 -22.77 -74.00 9.88
C THR A 141 -23.13 -75.48 9.89
N LYS A 142 -22.58 -76.26 8.95
CA LYS A 142 -22.50 -77.71 9.07
C LYS A 142 -21.12 -78.08 9.62
N GLU A 143 -21.07 -78.97 10.61
CA GLU A 143 -19.80 -79.46 11.12
C GLU A 143 -19.11 -80.37 10.09
N SER A 144 -17.81 -80.15 9.91
CA SER A 144 -17.01 -80.87 8.92
C SER A 144 -16.67 -82.28 9.40
N PRO A 145 -16.74 -83.34 8.56
CA PRO A 145 -16.53 -84.73 9.00
C PRO A 145 -15.10 -85.11 9.45
N TRP A 146 -14.10 -84.24 9.30
CA TRP A 146 -12.68 -84.57 9.57
C TRP A 146 -12.26 -84.36 11.03
N LEU A 147 -12.93 -85.02 11.96
CA LEU A 147 -12.76 -84.77 13.39
C LEU A 147 -11.96 -85.87 14.12
N GLN A 148 -10.79 -86.26 13.63
CA GLN A 148 -9.81 -87.06 14.39
C GLN A 148 -8.36 -86.76 13.99
N ASN A 149 -7.75 -85.71 14.56
CA ASN A 149 -6.29 -85.64 14.73
C ASN A 149 -5.90 -84.62 15.84
N PRO A 150 -5.28 -85.03 16.96
CA PRO A 150 -4.90 -84.11 18.02
C PRO A 150 -3.58 -83.44 17.68
N GLY A 151 -3.59 -82.12 17.44
CA GLY A 151 -2.35 -81.34 17.31
C GLY A 151 -2.31 -80.23 16.26
N LYS A 152 -3.39 -79.99 15.50
CA LYS A 152 -3.50 -78.82 14.61
C LYS A 152 -4.80 -78.04 14.88
N PRO A 153 -4.80 -76.69 14.73
CA PRO A 153 -5.97 -75.86 15.03
C PRO A 153 -7.17 -76.20 14.14
N ARG A 154 -8.35 -76.29 14.75
CA ARG A 154 -9.62 -76.63 14.09
C ARG A 154 -10.06 -75.51 13.15
N LEU A 155 -10.14 -75.77 11.85
CA LEU A 155 -10.70 -74.85 10.86
C LEU A 155 -12.20 -75.14 10.67
N LYS A 156 -13.06 -74.15 10.93
CA LYS A 156 -14.49 -74.20 10.56
C LYS A 156 -14.62 -73.70 9.12
N VAL A 157 -15.16 -74.54 8.23
CA VAL A 157 -15.46 -74.15 6.85
C VAL A 157 -16.86 -73.52 6.80
N VAL A 158 -16.96 -72.37 6.14
CA VAL A 158 -18.17 -71.55 6.01
C VAL A 158 -18.46 -71.40 4.50
N GLN A 159 -19.35 -72.22 3.92
CA GLN A 159 -19.92 -72.20 2.57
C GLN A 159 -21.26 -71.44 2.42
N ALA A 160 -21.23 -70.27 1.78
CA ALA A 160 -22.43 -69.43 1.62
C ALA A 160 -23.51 -70.16 0.79
N GLN A 161 -24.77 -70.04 1.19
CA GLN A 161 -25.90 -70.48 0.36
C GLN A 161 -26.21 -69.38 -0.67
N HIS A 162 -26.45 -69.79 -1.92
CA HIS A 162 -27.13 -68.95 -2.91
C HIS A 162 -28.64 -69.03 -2.70
#